data_AF-A0A4R1QDN9-F1
#
_entry.id   AF-A0A4R1QDN9-F1
#
_cell.length_a   1.000
_cell.length_b   1.000
_cell.length_c   1.000
_cell.angle_alpha   90.00
_cell.angle_beta   90.00
_cell.angle_gamma   90.00
#
_symmetry.space_group_name_H-M   'P 1'
#
loop_
_entity.id
_entity.type
_entity.pdbx_description
1 polymer ?
#
loop_
_entity_poly.entity_id
_entity_poly.type
_entity_poly.pdbx_seq_one_letter_code
_entity_poly.pdbx_strand_id
1 'polypeptide(L)'
;MGQMKASIALSPFRECLDQPFFTLTHTICNKIKSILILRKRFGSISKTRKRESENMRRTYQFKLEPTAEQVEKIEQTLHLCRWLYNSMLEQRKLAYKLWRISFTFYTQKKELPKVKEEIPEFKEVYSQVLQDVCQRLDQTFQAFFRRLKKGEKAGDPRFQGKNRYDSFTYPQSGFKLEGKYLTLSKIGTIRMKLHRQMDGKIKTCTIKRKNGRNLLCSISRR
;
A
#
# COMPACT_ATOMS: atom_id res chain seq x y z
N MET A 1 -6.79 -61.20 5.25
CA MET A 1 -8.04 -60.49 5.63
C MET A 1 -7.73 -59.63 6.85
N GLY A 2 -8.19 -58.39 7.01
CA GLY A 2 -8.96 -57.51 6.11
C GLY A 2 -8.54 -56.04 6.31
N GLN A 3 -8.97 -55.16 5.41
CA GLN A 3 -8.66 -53.71 5.46
C GLN A 3 -9.81 -52.88 6.07
N MET A 4 -9.61 -51.56 6.13
CA MET A 4 -10.61 -50.48 6.30
C MET A 4 -10.96 -50.09 7.75
N LYS A 5 -11.24 -48.80 8.06
CA LYS A 5 -11.18 -47.57 7.24
C LYS A 5 -10.92 -46.32 8.11
N ALA A 6 -10.51 -45.22 7.49
CA ALA A 6 -10.42 -43.91 8.14
C ALA A 6 -11.77 -43.17 8.14
N SER A 7 -12.05 -42.43 9.21
CA SER A 7 -13.23 -41.57 9.33
C SER A 7 -12.91 -40.11 9.00
N ILE A 8 -13.33 -39.65 7.83
CA ILE A 8 -13.31 -38.23 7.44
C ILE A 8 -14.76 -37.77 7.30
N ALA A 9 -15.21 -36.85 8.15
CA ALA A 9 -16.56 -36.31 8.07
C ALA A 9 -16.60 -35.15 7.05
N LEU A 10 -17.15 -35.43 5.86
CA LEU A 10 -17.57 -34.43 4.88
C LEU A 10 -19.08 -34.57 4.68
N SER A 11 -19.85 -33.56 5.09
CA SER A 11 -21.27 -33.45 4.76
C SER A 11 -21.42 -32.66 3.45
N PRO A 12 -22.30 -33.10 2.52
CA PRO A 12 -22.45 -32.45 1.22
C PRO A 12 -23.50 -31.34 1.24
N PHE A 13 -23.36 -30.36 0.34
CA PHE A 13 -24.46 -29.51 -0.10
C PHE A 13 -24.38 -29.34 -1.62
N ARG A 14 -25.40 -29.82 -2.33
CA ARG A 14 -25.59 -29.64 -3.77
C ARG A 14 -27.07 -29.42 -4.03
N GLU A 15 -27.35 -28.45 -4.90
CA GLU A 15 -28.49 -28.37 -5.81
C GLU A 15 -29.86 -28.87 -5.33
N CYS A 16 -30.79 -27.93 -5.13
CA CYS A 16 -32.09 -28.06 -5.77
C CYS A 16 -32.54 -26.67 -6.27
N LEU A 17 -33.10 -26.64 -7.48
CA LEU A 17 -33.83 -25.49 -8.00
C LEU A 17 -35.32 -25.79 -7.83
N ASP A 18 -36.14 -24.78 -7.54
CA ASP A 18 -37.25 -24.43 -8.44
C ASP A 18 -37.98 -23.13 -8.04
N GLN A 19 -38.74 -22.63 -9.01
CA GLN A 19 -39.63 -21.46 -9.03
C GLN A 19 -41.08 -22.00 -9.19
N PRO A 20 -42.21 -21.24 -9.04
CA PRO A 20 -42.40 -19.92 -9.67
C PRO A 20 -43.47 -18.92 -9.13
N PHE A 21 -43.47 -17.72 -9.73
CA PHE A 21 -44.52 -16.65 -9.71
C PHE A 21 -44.83 -16.04 -8.31
N PHE A 22 -45.17 -14.75 -8.14
CA PHE A 22 -45.54 -13.64 -9.03
C PHE A 22 -45.14 -12.30 -8.30
N THR A 23 -45.31 -11.02 -8.74
CA THR A 23 -46.08 -10.35 -9.80
C THR A 23 -45.34 -9.03 -10.26
N LEU A 24 -46.08 -7.95 -10.52
CA LEU A 24 -45.69 -6.53 -10.74
C LEU A 24 -45.05 -5.86 -9.48
N THR A 25 -44.36 -4.72 -9.51
CA THR A 25 -44.10 -3.64 -10.53
C THR A 25 -42.58 -3.37 -10.65
N HIS A 26 -41.96 -2.81 -11.70
CA HIS A 26 -42.36 -2.00 -12.86
C HIS A 26 -42.41 -0.45 -12.70
N THR A 27 -41.36 0.14 -12.11
CA THR A 27 -41.08 1.60 -12.18
C THR A 27 -39.58 1.88 -12.43
N ILE A 28 -39.26 3.01 -13.07
CA ILE A 28 -37.89 3.56 -13.30
C ILE A 28 -36.96 2.74 -14.21
N CYS A 29 -37.39 2.46 -15.46
CA CYS A 29 -36.43 2.23 -16.55
C CYS A 29 -36.93 2.76 -17.91
N ASN A 30 -37.13 4.09 -18.02
CA ASN A 30 -37.31 4.77 -19.33
C ASN A 30 -37.18 6.30 -19.19
N LYS A 31 -35.96 6.86 -19.34
CA LYS A 31 -35.78 8.32 -19.52
C LYS A 31 -34.49 8.73 -20.26
N ILE A 32 -34.05 7.95 -21.25
CA ILE A 32 -32.95 8.32 -22.17
C ILE A 32 -33.33 7.99 -23.62
N LYS A 33 -34.23 8.79 -24.23
CA LYS A 33 -34.41 8.86 -25.70
C LYS A 33 -35.32 10.00 -26.21
N SER A 34 -35.28 11.18 -25.58
CA SER A 34 -36.02 12.36 -26.06
C SER A 34 -35.47 13.70 -25.54
N ILE A 35 -34.44 14.22 -26.22
CA ILE A 35 -34.11 15.65 -26.39
C ILE A 35 -33.06 15.72 -27.50
N LEU A 36 -33.50 16.09 -28.70
CA LEU A 36 -32.68 16.38 -29.88
C LEU A 36 -33.58 17.15 -30.86
N ILE A 37 -33.00 18.13 -31.58
CA ILE A 37 -33.64 19.13 -32.48
C ILE A 37 -33.98 20.48 -31.79
N LEU A 38 -33.53 21.58 -32.42
CA LEU A 38 -33.67 23.03 -32.09
C LEU A 38 -33.05 23.47 -30.73
N ARG A 39 -32.04 24.36 -30.65
CA ARG A 39 -31.72 25.55 -31.48
C ARG A 39 -30.21 25.67 -31.84
N LYS A 40 -29.90 26.52 -32.83
CA LYS A 40 -28.54 26.98 -33.21
C LYS A 40 -28.26 28.41 -32.68
N ARG A 41 -26.97 28.77 -32.56
CA ARG A 41 -26.40 30.07 -32.08
C ARG A 41 -26.71 30.34 -30.59
N PHE A 42 -25.82 30.87 -29.75
CA PHE A 42 -24.70 31.81 -29.96
C PHE A 42 -23.39 31.38 -29.25
N GLY A 43 -22.33 32.17 -29.40
CA GLY A 43 -21.19 32.22 -28.46
C GLY A 43 -19.95 31.41 -28.86
N SER A 44 -18.98 32.08 -29.49
CA SER A 44 -17.63 31.52 -29.74
C SER A 44 -16.76 31.61 -28.48
N ILE A 45 -17.02 30.76 -27.48
CA ILE A 45 -16.13 30.62 -26.32
C ILE A 45 -14.91 29.78 -26.71
N SER A 46 -13.71 30.32 -26.52
CA SER A 46 -12.46 29.65 -26.84
C SER A 46 -12.26 28.40 -25.95
N LYS A 47 -12.11 27.23 -26.58
CA LYS A 47 -11.82 25.97 -25.89
C LYS A 47 -10.40 25.98 -25.31
N THR A 48 -10.26 26.56 -24.12
CA THR A 48 -9.05 26.41 -23.30
C THR A 48 -8.77 24.92 -23.09
N ARG A 49 -7.52 24.48 -23.35
CA ARG A 49 -7.13 23.05 -23.29
C ARG A 49 -7.02 22.51 -21.85
N LYS A 50 -8.11 22.52 -21.08
CA LYS A 50 -8.24 21.65 -19.89
C LYS A 50 -8.57 20.23 -20.35
N ARG A 51 -7.56 19.48 -20.77
CA ARG A 51 -7.63 18.04 -21.07
C ARG A 51 -6.62 17.24 -20.25
N GLU A 52 -7.07 16.09 -19.76
CA GLU A 52 -6.27 14.87 -19.49
C GLU A 52 -5.12 14.94 -18.44
N SER A 53 -4.99 15.99 -17.63
CA SER A 53 -3.97 16.04 -16.56
C SER A 53 -4.33 15.31 -15.27
N GLU A 54 -5.62 15.12 -14.96
CA GLU A 54 -6.05 14.85 -13.59
C GLU A 54 -5.80 13.41 -13.09
N ASN A 55 -5.98 12.41 -13.98
CA ASN A 55 -5.83 10.98 -13.67
C ASN A 55 -4.41 10.41 -13.93
N MET A 56 -3.48 11.24 -14.40
CA MET A 56 -2.09 10.83 -14.63
C MET A 56 -1.37 10.59 -13.30
N ARG A 57 -1.05 9.33 -12.98
CA ARG A 57 -0.16 9.01 -11.84
C ARG A 57 1.23 9.55 -12.12
N ARG A 58 1.68 10.53 -11.34
CA ARG A 58 3.01 11.15 -11.45
C ARG A 58 3.78 10.94 -10.15
N THR A 59 5.02 10.48 -10.26
CA THR A 59 5.97 10.40 -9.14
C THR A 59 7.11 11.37 -9.39
N TYR A 60 7.27 12.33 -8.50
CA TYR A 60 8.35 13.31 -8.48
C TYR A 60 9.43 12.84 -7.49
N GLN A 61 10.71 12.99 -7.83
CA GLN A 61 11.83 12.59 -6.95
C GLN A 61 12.74 13.79 -6.68
N PHE A 62 12.94 14.15 -5.41
CA PHE A 62 13.77 15.29 -5.01
C PHE A 62 14.87 14.86 -4.05
N LYS A 63 16.03 15.52 -4.14
CA LYS A 63 17.09 15.36 -3.14
C LYS A 63 16.71 16.10 -1.85
N LEU A 64 16.91 15.43 -0.72
CA LEU A 64 16.79 16.00 0.61
C LEU A 64 18.15 16.52 1.09
N GLU A 65 18.10 17.58 1.90
CA GLU A 65 19.22 18.27 2.53
C GLU A 65 18.98 18.27 4.07
N PRO A 66 19.09 17.10 4.75
CA PRO A 66 18.85 16.95 6.19
C PRO A 66 20.07 17.31 7.05
N THR A 67 19.84 17.55 8.34
CA THR A 67 20.89 17.64 9.37
C THR A 67 21.43 16.27 9.79
N ALA A 68 22.55 16.21 10.53
CA ALA A 68 23.13 14.96 11.02
C ALA A 68 22.14 14.12 11.86
N GLU A 69 21.47 14.74 12.84
CA GLU A 69 20.41 14.09 13.64
C GLU A 69 19.26 13.54 12.78
N GLN A 70 18.89 14.25 11.72
CA GLN A 70 17.82 13.83 10.82
C GLN A 70 18.25 12.62 9.98
N VAL A 71 19.53 12.54 9.58
CA VAL A 71 20.10 11.33 8.94
C VAL A 71 20.08 10.15 9.91
N GLU A 72 20.44 10.36 11.18
CA GLU A 72 20.39 9.31 12.21
C GLU A 72 18.96 8.81 12.46
N LYS A 73 17.99 9.70 12.66
CA LYS A 73 16.56 9.37 12.82
C LYS A 73 16.01 8.62 11.59
N ILE A 74 16.49 8.95 10.38
CA ILE A 74 16.16 8.25 9.12
C ILE A 74 16.79 6.85 9.07
N GLU A 75 18.05 6.68 9.46
CA GLU A 75 18.72 5.37 9.54
C GLU A 75 18.10 4.48 10.61
N GLN A 76 17.77 5.02 11.79
CA GLN A 76 17.05 4.31 12.85
C GLN A 76 15.65 3.89 12.38
N THR A 77 14.92 4.76 11.68
CA THR A 77 13.62 4.42 11.09
C THR A 77 13.75 3.29 10.04
N LEU A 78 14.75 3.36 9.16
CA LEU A 78 15.07 2.28 8.22
C LEU A 78 15.43 0.97 8.95
N HIS A 79 16.18 1.06 10.05
CA HIS A 79 16.58 -0.09 10.86
C HIS A 79 15.37 -0.80 11.47
N LEU A 80 14.51 -0.04 12.17
CA LEU A 80 13.30 -0.55 12.81
C LEU A 80 12.31 -1.12 11.77
N CYS A 81 12.11 -0.43 10.64
CA CYS A 81 11.26 -0.95 9.55
C CYS A 81 11.78 -2.27 8.97
N ARG A 82 13.11 -2.40 8.80
CA ARG A 82 13.76 -3.64 8.34
C ARG A 82 13.63 -4.77 9.36
N TRP A 83 13.77 -4.47 10.65
CA TRP A 83 13.62 -5.45 11.73
C TRP A 83 12.18 -5.97 11.76
N LEU A 84 11.19 -5.09 11.85
CA LEU A 84 9.76 -5.45 11.83
C LEU A 84 9.39 -6.29 10.60
N TYR A 85 9.86 -5.92 9.40
CA TYR A 85 9.65 -6.72 8.18
C TYR A 85 10.19 -8.15 8.34
N ASN A 86 11.40 -8.30 8.88
CA ASN A 86 12.05 -9.60 9.04
C ASN A 86 11.36 -10.45 10.12
N SER A 87 11.01 -9.89 11.27
CA SER A 87 10.30 -10.62 12.34
C SER A 87 8.92 -11.09 11.88
N MET A 88 8.15 -10.24 11.18
CA MET A 88 6.85 -10.63 10.61
C MET A 88 6.97 -11.66 9.48
N LEU A 89 8.09 -11.67 8.73
CA LEU A 89 8.38 -12.69 7.73
C LEU A 89 8.73 -14.03 8.39
N GLU A 90 9.55 -14.01 9.44
CA GLU A 90 9.91 -15.18 10.24
C GLU A 90 8.68 -15.81 10.88
N GLN A 91 7.84 -15.02 11.55
CA GLN A 91 6.56 -15.45 12.11
C GLN A 91 5.67 -16.13 11.06
N ARG A 92 5.52 -15.55 9.85
CA ARG A 92 4.78 -16.18 8.73
C ARG A 92 5.40 -17.52 8.31
N LYS A 93 6.73 -17.63 8.21
CA LYS A 93 7.41 -18.86 7.79
C LYS A 93 7.38 -19.95 8.86
N LEU A 94 7.56 -19.60 10.12
CA LEU A 94 7.49 -20.53 11.26
C LEU A 94 6.07 -21.05 11.47
N ALA A 95 5.06 -20.17 11.49
CA ALA A 95 3.67 -20.59 11.70
C ALA A 95 3.16 -21.52 10.58
N TYR A 96 3.56 -21.26 9.34
CA TYR A 96 3.24 -22.16 8.23
C TYR A 96 4.03 -23.48 8.28
N LYS A 97 5.29 -23.47 8.74
CA LYS A 97 6.11 -24.67 8.90
C LYS A 97 5.56 -25.60 10.00
N LEU A 98 5.16 -25.04 11.15
CA LEU A 98 4.76 -25.79 12.33
C LEU A 98 3.27 -26.16 12.34
N TRP A 99 2.38 -25.21 12.03
CA TRP A 99 0.92 -25.36 12.21
C TRP A 99 0.13 -25.20 10.91
N ARG A 100 0.80 -24.98 9.77
CA ARG A 100 0.19 -24.65 8.45
C ARG A 100 -0.68 -23.39 8.43
N ILE A 101 -0.67 -22.61 9.51
CA ILE A 101 -1.40 -21.34 9.64
C ILE A 101 -0.73 -20.26 8.77
N SER A 102 -1.55 -19.41 8.13
CA SER A 102 -1.10 -18.27 7.32
C SER A 102 -1.58 -16.94 7.93
N PHE A 103 -0.66 -16.03 8.24
CA PHE A 103 -0.99 -14.70 8.74
C PHE A 103 -1.36 -13.75 7.60
N THR A 104 -2.28 -12.82 7.87
CA THR A 104 -2.71 -11.78 6.91
C THR A 104 -2.09 -10.42 7.28
N PHE A 105 -2.25 -9.44 6.40
CA PHE A 105 -2.02 -8.03 6.74
C PHE A 105 -2.75 -7.59 8.02
N TYR A 106 -4.00 -8.02 8.21
CA TYR A 106 -4.85 -7.55 9.32
C TYR A 106 -4.46 -8.15 10.67
N THR A 107 -4.02 -9.42 10.72
CA THR A 107 -3.54 -10.04 11.98
C THR A 107 -2.26 -9.35 12.46
N GLN A 108 -1.24 -9.24 11.60
CA GLN A 108 0.02 -8.58 11.95
C GLN A 108 -0.15 -7.08 12.22
N LYS A 109 -1.07 -6.39 11.53
CA LYS A 109 -1.42 -5.01 11.86
C LYS A 109 -2.04 -4.87 13.26
N LYS A 110 -2.79 -5.87 13.74
CA LYS A 110 -3.38 -5.90 15.10
C LYS A 110 -2.33 -6.18 16.19
N GLU A 111 -1.17 -6.74 15.83
CA GLU A 111 -0.04 -7.00 16.75
C GLU A 111 0.82 -5.75 17.00
N LEU A 112 0.82 -4.76 16.08
CA LEU A 112 1.62 -3.53 16.18
C LEU A 112 1.51 -2.71 17.50
N PRO A 113 0.37 -2.64 18.22
CA PRO A 113 0.30 -2.00 19.53
C PRO A 113 1.17 -2.72 20.56
N LYS A 114 1.03 -4.06 20.66
CA LYS A 114 1.83 -4.90 21.56
C LYS A 114 3.33 -4.80 21.27
N VAL A 115 3.70 -4.82 19.98
CA VAL A 115 5.10 -4.62 19.56
C VAL A 115 5.66 -3.26 20.00
N LYS A 116 4.82 -2.22 20.15
CA LYS A 116 5.24 -0.92 20.73
C LYS A 116 5.23 -0.91 22.26
N GLU A 117 4.49 -1.81 22.92
CA GLU A 117 4.50 -1.97 24.38
C GLU A 117 5.75 -2.74 24.82
N GLU A 118 6.04 -3.85 24.13
CA GLU A 118 7.19 -4.74 24.33
C GLU A 118 8.53 -4.11 23.88
N ILE A 119 8.54 -3.36 22.77
CA ILE A 119 9.75 -2.76 22.19
C ILE A 119 9.50 -1.24 21.96
N PRO A 120 9.78 -0.40 22.99
CA PRO A 120 9.43 1.02 22.97
C PRO A 120 10.04 1.84 21.83
N GLU A 121 11.14 1.41 21.21
CA GLU A 121 11.79 2.08 20.08
C GLU A 121 10.83 2.21 18.87
N PHE A 122 9.89 1.28 18.72
CA PHE A 122 8.85 1.42 17.70
C PHE A 122 7.90 2.59 17.95
N LYS A 123 7.86 3.19 19.16
CA LYS A 123 7.12 4.45 19.43
C LYS A 123 7.73 5.63 18.67
N GLU A 124 9.02 5.59 18.32
CA GLU A 124 9.69 6.63 17.53
C GLU A 124 9.43 6.54 16.04
N VAL A 125 8.90 5.41 15.54
CA VAL A 125 8.41 5.32 14.16
C VAL A 125 6.92 5.65 14.09
N TYR A 126 6.57 6.58 13.19
CA TYR A 126 5.19 6.98 12.95
C TYR A 126 4.30 5.78 12.58
N SER A 127 3.11 5.72 13.20
CA SER A 127 2.27 4.51 13.21
C SER A 127 1.83 4.02 11.83
N GLN A 128 1.67 4.93 10.86
CA GLN A 128 1.33 4.56 9.49
C GLN A 128 2.52 4.02 8.69
N VAL A 129 3.76 4.41 9.03
CA VAL A 129 4.98 3.85 8.41
C VAL A 129 5.10 2.37 8.77
N LEU A 130 4.85 2.00 10.03
CA LEU A 130 4.86 0.59 10.47
C LEU A 130 3.75 -0.23 9.80
N GLN A 131 2.58 0.36 9.57
CA GLN A 131 1.51 -0.27 8.79
C GLN A 131 1.88 -0.46 7.31
N ASP A 132 2.64 0.46 6.71
CA ASP A 132 3.22 0.29 5.38
C ASP A 132 4.23 -0.88 5.34
N VAL A 133 5.00 -1.13 6.42
CA VAL A 133 5.85 -2.33 6.53
C VAL A 133 5.01 -3.62 6.49
N CYS A 134 3.91 -3.70 7.24
CA CYS A 134 2.98 -4.83 7.18
C CYS A 134 2.41 -5.01 5.77
N GLN A 135 2.04 -3.90 5.11
CA GLN A 135 1.46 -3.94 3.77
C GLN A 135 2.47 -4.36 2.69
N ARG A 136 3.74 -3.93 2.80
CA ARG A 136 4.86 -4.35 1.93
C ARG A 136 5.13 -5.86 2.02
N LEU A 137 5.10 -6.41 3.24
CA LEU A 137 5.26 -7.85 3.44
C LEU A 137 4.10 -8.61 2.80
N ASP A 138 2.86 -8.16 3.02
CA ASP A 138 1.68 -8.81 2.45
C ASP A 138 1.66 -8.75 0.92
N GLN A 139 2.00 -7.60 0.32
CA GLN A 139 2.19 -7.46 -1.13
C GLN A 139 3.26 -8.42 -1.68
N THR A 140 4.31 -8.71 -0.90
CA THR A 140 5.35 -9.67 -1.29
C THR A 140 4.81 -11.11 -1.32
N PHE A 141 4.01 -11.50 -0.33
CA PHE A 141 3.30 -12.79 -0.32
C PHE A 141 2.24 -12.88 -1.44
N GLN A 142 1.44 -11.83 -1.66
CA GLN A 142 0.49 -11.77 -2.77
C GLN A 142 1.18 -11.91 -4.14
N ALA A 143 2.36 -11.28 -4.31
CA ALA A 143 3.15 -11.43 -5.53
C ALA A 143 3.74 -12.84 -5.69
N PHE A 144 4.14 -13.50 -4.60
CA PHE A 144 4.59 -14.90 -4.59
C PHE A 144 3.46 -15.86 -4.98
N PHE A 145 2.32 -15.82 -4.31
CA PHE A 145 1.17 -16.69 -4.63
C PHE A 145 0.60 -16.45 -6.03
N ARG A 146 0.59 -15.19 -6.52
CA ARG A 146 0.21 -14.89 -7.90
C ARG A 146 1.13 -15.54 -8.94
N ARG A 147 2.42 -15.66 -8.66
CA ARG A 147 3.37 -16.36 -9.54
C ARG A 147 3.15 -17.86 -9.52
N LEU A 148 3.01 -18.46 -8.32
CA LEU A 148 2.69 -19.88 -8.16
C LEU A 148 1.41 -20.27 -8.93
N LYS A 149 0.33 -19.50 -8.80
CA LYS A 149 -0.94 -19.77 -9.51
C LYS A 149 -0.81 -19.73 -11.04
N LYS A 150 0.23 -19.09 -11.58
CA LYS A 150 0.52 -19.05 -13.02
C LYS A 150 1.54 -20.09 -13.50
N GLY A 151 2.16 -20.86 -12.60
CA GLY A 151 3.32 -21.68 -12.94
C GLY A 151 4.61 -20.88 -13.21
N GLU A 152 4.64 -19.57 -12.92
CA GLU A 152 5.89 -18.78 -12.98
C GLU A 152 6.86 -19.23 -11.87
N LYS A 153 8.17 -19.27 -12.14
CA LYS A 153 9.22 -19.63 -11.15
C LYS A 153 9.25 -18.65 -9.97
N ALA A 154 8.46 -18.94 -8.94
CA ALA A 154 8.26 -18.10 -7.78
C ALA A 154 9.35 -18.32 -6.72
N GLY A 155 10.36 -17.44 -6.68
CA GLY A 155 11.27 -17.34 -5.53
C GLY A 155 10.49 -16.91 -4.28
N ASP A 156 10.82 -17.51 -3.13
CA ASP A 156 10.11 -17.30 -1.87
C ASP A 156 10.30 -15.88 -1.28
N PRO A 157 9.44 -15.44 -0.34
CA PRO A 157 9.68 -14.23 0.42
C PRO A 157 10.96 -14.33 1.28
N ARG A 158 11.98 -13.54 0.90
CA ARG A 158 13.32 -13.51 1.51
C ARG A 158 13.46 -12.38 2.53
N PHE A 159 14.28 -12.63 3.56
CA PHE A 159 14.71 -11.63 4.54
C PHE A 159 15.43 -10.44 3.89
N GLN A 160 15.37 -9.26 4.52
CA GLN A 160 15.97 -8.04 4.02
C GLN A 160 17.23 -7.64 4.82
N GLY A 161 18.37 -7.66 4.14
CA GLY A 161 19.63 -7.13 4.66
C GLY A 161 19.65 -5.59 4.67
N LYS A 162 20.61 -5.00 5.39
CA LYS A 162 20.75 -3.53 5.55
C LYS A 162 20.75 -2.77 4.21
N ASN A 163 21.34 -3.37 3.17
CA ASN A 163 21.45 -2.77 1.83
C ASN A 163 20.27 -3.09 0.89
N ARG A 164 19.30 -3.93 1.30
CA ARG A 164 18.06 -4.19 0.54
C ARG A 164 16.85 -3.41 1.05
N TYR A 165 16.78 -3.14 2.36
CA TYR A 165 15.74 -2.29 2.92
C TYR A 165 16.18 -0.81 2.86
N ASP A 166 15.91 -0.16 1.74
CA ASP A 166 16.45 1.18 1.42
C ASP A 166 15.46 2.34 1.56
N SER A 167 14.20 2.07 1.90
CA SER A 167 13.13 3.07 1.87
C SER A 167 11.97 2.76 2.80
N PHE A 168 11.22 3.79 3.19
CA PHE A 168 9.98 3.70 3.97
C PHE A 168 8.96 4.75 3.48
N THR A 169 7.66 4.48 3.66
CA THR A 169 6.58 5.32 3.14
C THR A 169 5.75 5.92 4.27
N TYR A 170 5.37 7.19 4.11
CA TYR A 170 4.26 7.81 4.80
C TYR A 170 3.03 7.77 3.87
N PRO A 171 2.06 6.86 4.10
CA PRO A 171 0.86 6.77 3.27
C PRO A 171 -0.23 7.73 3.78
N GLN A 172 -0.77 8.57 2.89
CA GLN A 172 -1.89 9.51 3.15
C GLN A 172 -1.60 10.67 4.12
N SER A 173 -0.96 10.44 5.28
CA SER A 173 -0.62 11.50 6.25
C SER A 173 0.72 11.24 6.96
N GLY A 174 1.04 12.03 7.99
CA GLY A 174 2.35 12.04 8.66
C GLY A 174 3.44 12.83 7.92
N PHE A 175 3.09 13.58 6.88
CA PHE A 175 3.97 14.50 6.17
C PHE A 175 3.22 15.79 5.77
N LYS A 176 3.94 16.91 5.69
CA LYS A 176 3.47 18.21 5.17
C LYS A 176 4.55 18.78 4.25
N LEU A 177 4.16 19.44 3.16
CA LEU A 177 5.08 20.09 2.23
C LEU A 177 4.78 21.59 2.19
N GLU A 178 5.81 22.41 2.43
CA GLU A 178 5.74 23.87 2.47
C GLU A 178 6.85 24.45 1.58
N GLY A 179 6.55 24.58 0.28
CA GLY A 179 7.49 25.07 -0.73
C GLY A 179 8.74 24.18 -0.87
N LYS A 180 9.83 24.61 -0.23
CA LYS A 180 11.14 23.92 -0.23
C LYS A 180 11.39 23.07 1.04
N TYR A 181 10.41 22.97 1.94
CA TYR A 181 10.52 22.23 3.20
C TYR A 181 9.52 21.06 3.25
N LEU A 182 10.00 19.92 3.75
CA LEU A 182 9.23 18.70 3.95
C LEU A 182 9.24 18.37 5.45
N THR A 183 8.11 18.54 6.12
CA THR A 183 7.93 18.19 7.53
C THR A 183 7.43 16.76 7.62
N LEU A 184 8.16 15.91 8.36
CA LEU A 184 7.85 14.50 8.57
C LEU A 184 7.57 14.23 10.05
N SER A 185 6.48 13.53 10.36
CA SER A 185 6.20 13.08 11.73
C SER A 185 7.36 12.22 12.26
N LYS A 186 7.74 12.50 13.51
CA LYS A 186 8.90 11.95 14.26
C LYS A 186 10.32 12.30 13.76
N ILE A 187 10.49 12.81 12.53
CA ILE A 187 11.82 13.17 12.00
C ILE A 187 12.04 14.70 11.99
N GLY A 188 10.98 15.49 11.82
CA GLY A 188 11.03 16.96 11.79
C GLY A 188 11.05 17.55 10.37
N THR A 189 11.46 18.82 10.26
CA THR A 189 11.43 19.59 9.01
C THR A 189 12.76 19.48 8.26
N ILE A 190 12.71 18.91 7.05
CA ILE A 190 13.86 18.67 6.18
C ILE A 190 13.81 19.62 4.97
N ARG A 191 14.94 20.21 4.59
CA ARG A 191 15.05 21.02 3.37
C ARG A 191 15.11 20.13 2.13
N MET A 192 14.49 20.54 1.03
CA MET A 192 14.36 19.74 -0.19
C MET A 192 14.74 20.57 -1.43
N LYS A 193 15.58 20.00 -2.30
CA LYS A 193 16.00 20.65 -3.55
C LYS A 193 14.91 20.52 -4.62
N LEU A 194 13.93 21.42 -4.55
CA LEU A 194 12.86 21.56 -5.53
C LEU A 194 13.43 22.02 -6.87
N HIS A 195 13.27 21.20 -7.91
CA HIS A 195 13.74 21.48 -9.29
C HIS A 195 12.59 21.45 -10.32
N ARG A 196 11.37 21.17 -9.85
CA ARG A 196 10.09 21.15 -10.58
C ARG A 196 9.00 21.55 -9.59
N GLN A 197 8.02 22.35 -10.01
CA GLN A 197 6.81 22.58 -9.22
C GLN A 197 5.97 21.29 -9.15
N MET A 198 5.06 21.20 -8.17
CA MET A 198 4.25 20.00 -7.93
C MET A 198 2.76 20.34 -7.91
N ASP A 199 2.05 19.91 -8.95
CA ASP A 199 0.66 20.31 -9.18
C ASP A 199 -0.37 19.36 -8.54
N GLY A 200 -1.02 19.86 -7.50
CA GLY A 200 -2.18 19.25 -6.85
C GLY A 200 -1.85 18.31 -5.69
N LYS A 201 -2.88 17.58 -5.22
CA LYS A 201 -2.86 16.88 -3.93
C LYS A 201 -1.92 15.66 -3.94
N ILE A 202 -0.84 15.76 -3.18
CA ILE A 202 0.08 14.66 -2.85
C ILE A 202 -0.69 13.59 -2.03
N LYS A 203 -0.44 12.30 -2.31
CA LYS A 203 -1.09 11.18 -1.61
C LYS A 203 -0.13 10.26 -0.84
N THR A 204 1.15 10.19 -1.22
CA THR A 204 2.18 9.39 -0.51
C THR A 204 3.54 10.05 -0.60
N CYS A 205 4.28 10.04 0.51
CA CYS A 205 5.67 10.49 0.59
C CYS A 205 6.57 9.28 0.93
N THR A 206 7.51 8.94 0.06
CA THR A 206 8.47 7.83 0.29
C THR A 206 9.87 8.39 0.49
N ILE A 207 10.50 8.08 1.62
CA ILE A 207 11.91 8.41 1.87
C ILE A 207 12.75 7.22 1.41
N LYS A 208 13.75 7.47 0.54
CA LYS A 208 14.64 6.44 -0.01
C LYS A 208 16.10 6.86 0.08
N ARG A 209 16.94 5.97 0.62
CA ARG A 209 18.40 6.07 0.59
C ARG A 209 18.92 5.53 -0.74
N LYS A 210 19.74 6.34 -1.44
CA LYS A 210 20.40 6.02 -2.70
C LYS A 210 21.92 6.16 -2.53
N ASN A 211 22.67 5.15 -3.00
CA ASN A 211 24.14 5.10 -2.95
C ASN A 211 24.71 5.36 -1.55
N GLY A 212 24.06 4.84 -0.50
CA GLY A 212 24.48 4.95 0.91
C GLY A 212 24.37 6.35 1.55
N ARG A 213 24.48 7.44 0.79
CA ARG A 213 24.59 8.82 1.32
C ARG A 213 23.52 9.80 0.82
N ASN A 214 22.89 9.57 -0.33
CA ASN A 214 21.89 10.50 -0.86
C ASN A 214 20.49 10.10 -0.41
N LEU A 215 19.74 11.01 0.20
CA LEU A 215 18.34 10.80 0.54
C LEU A 215 17.43 11.45 -0.50
N LEU A 216 16.47 10.67 -0.99
CA LEU A 216 15.48 11.07 -1.99
C LEU A 216 14.08 11.00 -1.39
N CYS A 217 13.32 12.07 -1.55
CA CYS A 217 11.88 12.07 -1.35
C CYS A 217 11.19 11.73 -2.67
N SER A 218 10.46 10.63 -2.72
CA SER A 218 9.58 10.26 -3.84
C SER A 218 8.13 10.58 -3.48
N ILE A 219 7.58 11.62 -4.10
CA ILE A 219 6.22 12.12 -3.90
C ILE A 219 5.35 11.65 -5.05
N SER A 220 4.25 10.96 -4.75
CA SER A 220 3.33 10.48 -5.77
C SER A 220 1.95 11.13 -5.69
N ARG A 221 1.49 11.61 -6.85
CA ARG A 221 0.08 11.86 -7.16
C ARG A 221 -0.54 10.57 -7.67
N ARG A 222 -1.79 10.32 -7.29
CA ARG A 222 -2.60 9.15 -7.68
C ARG A 222 -4.05 9.59 -7.89
#